data_AF-A0A2D6LWF7-F1
#
_entry.id   AF-A0A2D6LWF7-F1
#
_cell.length_a   1.000
_cell.length_b   1.000
_cell.length_c   1.000
_cell.angle_alpha   90.00
_cell.angle_beta   90.00
_cell.angle_gamma   90.00
#
_symmetry.space_group_name_H-M   'P 1'
#
loop_
_entity.id
_entity.type
_entity.pdbx_description
1 polymer ?
#
loop_
_entity_poly.entity_id
_entity_poly.type
_entity_poly.pdbx_seq_one_letter_code
_entity_poly.pdbx_strand_id
1 'polypeptide(L)'
;MISVLFVSGCDITITGDTVRELCGDNICQVGESCSCSDCSENEVCREKEDKDCDDLNVCTLDKYNENFDKCEYEAIVPCCGDNICEKSESCNLEIHETSCSEDCKLKCPTFIEVSEVICGENCRKVNGKFLVDDESYIEIELYNKGEEGSKVITGKFDCESEFRSIRIDYDSIFGVKFDDHFDNVQEKIRSLAEKSKNRYRLNFDLSEIEKDFEADCVVILDSSVFTETRSFKVLFKS
;
A
#
# COMPACT_ATOMS: atom_id res chain seq x y z
N MET A 1 -48.13 -5.99 0.88
CA MET A 1 -47.72 -6.05 2.29
C MET A 1 -48.73 -6.91 3.02
N ILE A 2 -48.32 -8.13 3.39
CA ILE A 2 -49.18 -9.08 4.11
C ILE A 2 -48.65 -9.10 5.54
N SER A 3 -49.42 -8.52 6.46
CA SER A 3 -49.17 -8.63 7.90
C SER A 3 -49.68 -9.98 8.37
N VAL A 4 -48.78 -10.81 8.90
CA VAL A 4 -49.13 -12.08 9.53
C VAL A 4 -49.02 -11.90 11.03
N LEU A 5 -50.18 -11.92 11.69
CA LEU A 5 -50.34 -11.91 13.13
C LEU A 5 -50.26 -13.36 13.63
N PHE A 6 -49.25 -13.69 14.44
CA PHE A 6 -49.21 -14.94 15.18
C PHE A 6 -49.54 -14.66 16.65
N VAL A 7 -50.69 -15.18 17.09
CA VAL A 7 -51.06 -15.30 18.50
C VAL A 7 -51.32 -16.78 18.77
N SER A 8 -50.42 -17.38 19.54
CA SER A 8 -50.63 -18.61 20.32
C SER A 8 -49.52 -18.59 21.37
N GLY A 9 -49.74 -18.50 22.68
CA GLY A 9 -50.85 -19.04 23.45
C GLY A 9 -50.37 -20.26 24.23
N CYS A 10 -49.57 -20.03 25.29
CA CYS A 10 -49.42 -20.95 26.41
C CYS A 10 -49.32 -20.11 27.69
N ASP A 11 -50.48 -19.70 28.19
CA ASP A 11 -50.62 -19.21 29.55
C ASP A 11 -50.65 -20.44 30.46
N ILE A 12 -49.52 -20.76 31.10
CA ILE A 12 -49.49 -21.75 32.16
C ILE A 12 -49.78 -21.00 33.45
N THR A 13 -51.06 -20.98 33.82
CA THR A 13 -51.48 -20.57 35.15
C THR A 13 -51.07 -21.67 36.14
N ILE A 14 -49.93 -21.51 36.79
CA ILE A 14 -49.57 -22.33 37.95
C ILE A 14 -50.34 -21.77 39.15
N THR A 15 -51.53 -22.32 39.37
CA THR A 15 -52.27 -22.16 40.64
C THR A 15 -51.45 -22.77 41.77
N GLY A 16 -51.22 -22.00 42.83
CA GLY A 16 -50.45 -22.41 43.99
C GLY A 16 -50.97 -23.68 44.64
N ASP A 17 -50.07 -24.62 44.87
CA ASP A 17 -49.68 -25.05 46.21
C ASP A 17 -48.50 -26.03 46.08
N THR A 18 -47.48 -25.82 46.92
CA THR A 18 -46.23 -26.60 47.05
C THR A 18 -45.23 -26.52 45.87
N VAL A 19 -44.58 -25.37 45.70
CA VAL A 19 -43.15 -25.37 45.33
C VAL A 19 -42.39 -25.83 46.58
N ARG A 20 -42.37 -27.15 46.82
CA ARG A 20 -41.33 -27.74 47.65
C ARG A 20 -40.01 -27.45 46.94
N GLU A 21 -39.00 -27.02 47.69
CA GLU A 21 -37.62 -27.00 47.23
C GLU A 21 -37.31 -28.38 46.62
N LEU A 22 -37.31 -28.45 45.29
CA LEU A 22 -36.82 -29.61 44.52
C LEU A 22 -35.28 -29.65 44.55
N CYS A 23 -34.66 -28.67 45.17
CA CYS A 23 -33.22 -28.49 45.25
C CYS A 23 -32.76 -28.97 46.63
N GLY A 24 -31.86 -29.95 46.70
CA GLY A 24 -31.25 -30.42 47.95
C GLY A 24 -31.81 -31.74 48.51
N ASP A 25 -32.48 -32.57 47.71
CA ASP A 25 -32.91 -33.92 48.11
C ASP A 25 -31.86 -35.00 47.76
N ASN A 26 -30.72 -34.58 47.18
CA ASN A 26 -29.61 -35.42 46.69
C ASN A 26 -29.97 -36.30 45.48
N ILE A 27 -31.05 -35.99 44.75
CA ILE A 27 -31.46 -36.71 43.55
C ILE A 27 -31.85 -35.69 42.48
N CYS A 28 -31.05 -35.56 41.41
CA CYS A 28 -31.41 -34.66 40.31
C CYS A 28 -32.65 -35.18 39.53
N GLN A 29 -33.79 -34.49 39.62
CA GLN A 29 -35.05 -34.87 38.98
C GLN A 29 -35.34 -34.10 37.68
N VAL A 30 -36.20 -34.67 36.83
CA VAL A 30 -36.63 -34.05 35.57
C VAL A 30 -37.48 -32.81 35.88
N GLY A 31 -36.87 -31.63 35.73
CA GLY A 31 -37.51 -30.33 36.03
C GLY A 31 -36.66 -29.42 36.93
N GLU A 32 -35.60 -29.96 37.56
CA GLU A 32 -34.63 -29.16 38.30
C GLU A 32 -33.65 -28.46 37.35
N SER A 33 -33.28 -27.22 37.68
CA SER A 33 -32.29 -26.47 36.93
C SER A 33 -30.88 -26.87 37.34
N CYS A 34 -29.91 -26.77 36.43
CA CYS A 34 -28.50 -27.07 36.70
C CYS A 34 -27.84 -26.19 37.77
N SER A 35 -28.51 -25.12 38.21
CA SER A 35 -28.13 -24.34 39.39
C SER A 35 -28.41 -25.04 40.72
N CYS A 36 -29.08 -26.20 40.72
CA CYS A 36 -29.30 -27.02 41.91
C CYS A 36 -28.06 -27.84 42.30
N SER A 37 -27.73 -27.83 43.59
CA SER A 37 -26.52 -28.47 44.13
C SER A 37 -26.44 -29.96 43.81
N ASP A 38 -27.58 -30.64 43.83
CA ASP A 38 -27.77 -32.06 43.54
C ASP A 38 -27.81 -32.38 42.04
N CYS A 39 -28.01 -31.39 41.17
CA CYS A 39 -27.90 -31.52 39.72
C CYS A 39 -26.54 -31.08 39.17
N SER A 40 -25.69 -30.43 39.96
CA SER A 40 -24.41 -29.87 39.52
C SER A 40 -23.41 -30.92 38.98
N GLU A 41 -23.54 -32.18 39.42
CA GLU A 41 -22.71 -33.30 38.94
C GLU A 41 -23.38 -34.17 37.86
N ASN A 42 -24.63 -33.88 37.48
CA ASN A 42 -25.34 -34.62 36.44
C ASN A 42 -24.68 -34.35 35.07
N GLU A 43 -24.44 -35.38 34.25
CA GLU A 43 -23.81 -35.26 32.92
C GLU A 43 -24.55 -34.28 32.00
N VAL A 44 -25.85 -34.08 32.19
CA VAL A 44 -26.68 -33.13 31.44
C VAL A 44 -26.42 -31.66 31.85
N CYS A 45 -25.92 -31.44 33.06
CA CYS A 45 -25.72 -30.14 33.70
C CYS A 45 -24.25 -29.74 33.87
N ARG A 46 -23.32 -30.67 33.65
CA ARG A 46 -21.97 -30.28 33.25
C ARG A 46 -22.16 -29.45 31.99
N GLU A 47 -21.92 -28.15 32.11
CA GLU A 47 -21.80 -27.24 30.99
C GLU A 47 -21.15 -28.00 29.84
N LYS A 48 -21.70 -27.90 28.63
CA LYS A 48 -20.90 -28.15 27.43
C LYS A 48 -19.61 -27.39 27.68
N GLU A 49 -18.55 -28.08 28.10
CA GLU A 49 -17.22 -27.53 28.09
C GLU A 49 -17.12 -27.02 26.66
N ASP A 50 -17.02 -25.70 26.49
CA ASP A 50 -16.70 -25.12 25.20
C ASP A 50 -15.42 -25.83 24.80
N LYS A 51 -15.55 -26.84 23.93
CA LYS A 51 -14.44 -27.67 23.51
C LYS A 51 -13.53 -26.70 22.78
N ASP A 52 -12.46 -26.32 23.46
CA ASP A 52 -11.51 -25.35 22.95
C ASP A 52 -10.92 -25.92 21.67
N CYS A 53 -11.29 -25.29 20.56
CA CYS A 53 -10.83 -25.66 19.23
C CYS A 53 -9.73 -24.71 18.75
N ASP A 54 -9.21 -23.81 19.57
CA ASP A 54 -8.16 -22.86 19.18
C ASP A 54 -6.90 -23.60 18.71
N ASP A 55 -6.61 -23.57 17.41
CA ASP A 55 -5.37 -24.14 16.85
C ASP A 55 -4.19 -23.14 16.84
N LEU A 56 -4.41 -21.95 17.41
CA LEU A 56 -3.48 -20.81 17.46
C LEU A 56 -3.09 -20.28 16.07
N ASN A 57 -3.78 -20.70 15.01
CA ASN A 57 -3.55 -20.21 13.67
C ASN A 57 -4.48 -19.04 13.38
N VAL A 58 -3.89 -17.85 13.25
CA VAL A 58 -4.63 -16.61 12.95
C VAL A 58 -5.34 -16.63 11.59
N CYS A 59 -5.01 -17.61 10.74
CA CYS A 59 -5.57 -17.79 9.41
C CYS A 59 -6.67 -18.85 9.32
N THR A 60 -7.17 -19.33 10.46
CA THR A 60 -8.31 -20.25 10.51
C THR A 60 -9.43 -19.69 11.35
N LEU A 61 -10.66 -20.01 10.94
CA LEU A 61 -11.85 -19.88 11.77
C LEU A 61 -12.11 -21.24 12.41
N ASP A 62 -11.96 -21.27 13.72
CA ASP A 62 -12.04 -22.49 14.49
C ASP A 62 -13.48 -22.73 14.92
N LYS A 63 -14.02 -23.89 14.55
CA LYS A 63 -15.41 -24.24 14.84
C LYS A 63 -15.52 -25.67 15.31
N TYR A 64 -16.20 -25.85 16.43
CA TYR A 64 -16.57 -27.18 16.88
C TYR A 64 -17.77 -27.73 16.10
N ASN A 65 -17.64 -28.93 15.52
CA ASN A 65 -18.71 -29.62 14.82
C ASN A 65 -19.30 -30.74 15.67
N GLU A 66 -20.46 -30.46 16.29
CA GLU A 66 -21.16 -31.39 17.18
C GLU A 66 -21.61 -32.69 16.51
N ASN A 67 -21.90 -32.67 15.20
CA ASN A 67 -22.38 -33.85 14.49
C ASN A 67 -21.30 -34.91 14.30
N PHE A 68 -20.03 -34.50 14.28
CA PHE A 68 -18.88 -35.37 14.06
C PHE A 68 -17.92 -35.42 15.24
N ASP A 69 -18.27 -34.76 16.35
CA ASP A 69 -17.46 -34.63 17.57
C ASP A 69 -16.00 -34.20 17.28
N LYS A 70 -15.81 -33.25 16.36
CA LYS A 70 -14.47 -32.81 15.89
C LYS A 70 -14.38 -31.29 15.74
N CYS A 71 -13.18 -30.74 15.90
CA CYS A 71 -12.87 -29.37 15.49
C CYS A 71 -12.71 -29.30 13.97
N GLU A 72 -13.25 -28.24 13.37
CA GLU A 72 -13.11 -27.89 11.97
C GLU A 72 -12.44 -26.53 11.86
N TYR A 73 -11.48 -26.42 10.92
CA TYR A 73 -10.65 -25.25 10.71
C TYR A 73 -10.90 -24.74 9.30
N GLU A 74 -11.64 -23.64 9.17
CA GLU A 74 -11.92 -23.03 7.87
C GLU A 74 -10.86 -21.96 7.57
N ALA A 75 -10.14 -22.10 6.46
CA ALA A 75 -9.11 -21.13 6.08
C ALA A 75 -9.71 -19.75 5.79
N ILE A 76 -9.14 -18.71 6.36
CA ILE A 76 -9.43 -17.31 6.07
C ILE A 76 -8.61 -16.90 4.85
N VAL A 77 -9.28 -16.49 3.78
CA VAL A 77 -8.65 -16.10 2.50
C VAL A 77 -9.06 -14.67 2.17
N PRO A 78 -8.14 -13.68 2.06
CA PRO A 78 -6.70 -13.77 2.32
C PRO A 78 -6.31 -13.72 3.80
N CYS A 79 -5.20 -14.36 4.16
CA CYS A 79 -4.60 -14.27 5.48
C CYS A 79 -3.07 -14.38 5.46
N CYS A 80 -2.43 -13.40 6.11
CA CYS A 80 -1.00 -13.43 6.36
C CYS A 80 -0.59 -14.44 7.42
N GLY A 81 0.40 -15.29 7.09
CA GLY A 81 1.10 -16.19 8.00
C GLY A 81 0.90 -17.67 7.69
N ASP A 82 0.18 -18.02 6.62
CA ASP A 82 -0.08 -19.42 6.24
C ASP A 82 1.03 -20.02 5.33
N ASN A 83 2.06 -19.24 5.00
CA ASN A 83 3.17 -19.55 4.09
C ASN A 83 2.75 -19.78 2.62
N ILE A 84 1.54 -19.38 2.24
CA ILE A 84 1.04 -19.46 0.87
C ILE A 84 0.82 -18.03 0.37
N CYS A 85 1.60 -17.60 -0.61
CA CYS A 85 1.37 -16.29 -1.22
C CYS A 85 0.14 -16.31 -2.12
N GLU A 86 -0.97 -15.78 -1.63
CA GLU A 86 -2.19 -15.65 -2.40
C GLU A 86 -2.17 -14.40 -3.29
N LYS A 87 -3.04 -14.39 -4.31
CA LYS A 87 -3.05 -13.27 -5.27
C LYS A 87 -3.40 -11.93 -4.60
N SER A 88 -4.30 -11.93 -3.63
CA SER A 88 -4.71 -10.75 -2.84
C SER A 88 -3.63 -10.26 -1.88
N GLU A 89 -2.64 -11.09 -1.57
CA GLU A 89 -1.54 -10.80 -0.66
C GLU A 89 -0.29 -10.29 -1.36
N SER A 90 -0.25 -10.46 -2.69
CA SER A 90 0.82 -10.01 -3.56
C SER A 90 0.90 -8.48 -3.66
N CYS A 91 1.71 -7.99 -4.60
CA CYS A 91 1.91 -6.56 -4.80
C CYS A 91 0.61 -5.83 -5.11
N ASN A 92 0.26 -4.87 -4.25
CA ASN A 92 -0.78 -3.90 -4.54
C ASN A 92 -0.18 -2.79 -5.42
N LEU A 93 -0.48 -2.82 -6.72
CA LEU A 93 0.03 -1.86 -7.70
C LEU A 93 -0.50 -0.43 -7.53
N GLU A 94 -1.55 -0.20 -6.74
CA GLU A 94 -2.05 1.16 -6.47
C GLU A 94 -1.18 1.91 -5.45
N ILE A 95 -0.68 1.18 -4.45
CA ILE A 95 0.17 1.75 -3.38
C ILE A 95 1.65 1.32 -3.51
N HIS A 96 1.95 0.41 -4.44
CA HIS A 96 3.27 -0.18 -4.69
C HIS A 96 3.87 -0.91 -3.48
N GLU A 97 3.03 -1.56 -2.67
CA GLU A 97 3.44 -2.34 -1.49
C GLU A 97 2.86 -3.75 -1.52
N THR A 98 3.62 -4.72 -1.04
CA THR A 98 3.17 -6.11 -0.89
C THR A 98 2.29 -6.20 0.35
N SER A 99 1.04 -6.64 0.16
CA SER A 99 0.05 -6.68 1.24
C SER A 99 0.45 -7.67 2.34
N CYS A 100 1.06 -8.79 1.96
CA CYS A 100 1.60 -9.77 2.89
C CYS A 100 3.08 -10.09 2.64
N SER A 101 3.96 -9.29 3.23
CA SER A 101 5.41 -9.48 3.02
C SER A 101 5.97 -10.79 3.60
N GLU A 102 5.30 -11.38 4.60
CA GLU A 102 5.69 -12.64 5.24
C GLU A 102 5.58 -13.82 4.27
N ASP A 103 4.44 -13.96 3.59
CA ASP A 103 4.19 -15.07 2.67
C ASP A 103 4.66 -14.78 1.24
N CYS A 104 4.44 -13.56 0.75
CA CYS A 104 4.70 -13.20 -0.65
C CYS A 104 6.13 -12.73 -0.93
N LYS A 105 6.87 -12.34 0.11
CA LYS A 105 8.12 -11.55 0.03
C LYS A 105 7.89 -10.20 -0.65
N LEU A 106 8.75 -9.23 -0.32
CA LEU A 106 8.76 -7.93 -0.99
C LEU A 106 9.09 -8.12 -2.49
N LYS A 107 8.12 -7.84 -3.35
CA LYS A 107 8.20 -8.07 -4.81
C LYS A 107 7.49 -6.99 -5.62
N CYS A 108 7.07 -5.90 -5.00
CA CYS A 108 6.51 -4.81 -5.78
C CYS A 108 7.57 -4.22 -6.70
N PRO A 109 7.29 -4.15 -8.02
CA PRO A 109 8.25 -3.62 -8.97
C PRO A 109 8.59 -2.17 -8.63
N THR A 110 9.78 -1.73 -9.07
CA THR A 110 10.20 -0.33 -8.92
C THR A 110 9.12 0.61 -9.47
N PHE A 111 8.77 1.61 -8.67
CA PHE A 111 7.90 2.70 -9.08
C PHE A 111 8.52 4.02 -8.67
N ILE A 112 8.92 4.82 -9.66
CA ILE A 112 9.58 6.10 -9.43
C ILE A 112 8.58 7.22 -9.56
N GLU A 113 8.45 7.98 -8.49
CA GLU A 113 7.67 9.20 -8.46
C GLU A 113 8.61 10.40 -8.40
N VAL A 114 8.37 11.39 -9.25
CA VAL A 114 8.99 12.71 -9.10
C VAL A 114 8.26 13.47 -8.01
N SER A 115 8.98 13.71 -6.91
CA SER A 115 8.44 14.41 -5.74
C SER A 115 8.43 15.93 -5.97
N GLU A 116 9.54 16.48 -6.45
CA GLU A 116 9.70 17.92 -6.62
C GLU A 116 10.74 18.25 -7.70
N VAL A 117 10.59 19.43 -8.31
CA VAL A 117 11.59 20.05 -9.18
C VAL A 117 12.09 21.31 -8.47
N ILE A 118 13.38 21.32 -8.13
CA ILE A 118 14.03 22.28 -7.25
C ILE A 118 15.08 23.07 -8.05
N CYS A 119 15.18 24.37 -7.77
CA CYS A 119 16.29 25.15 -8.31
C CYS A 119 17.59 24.85 -7.57
N GLY A 120 18.65 24.63 -8.34
CA GLY A 120 20.02 24.60 -7.88
C GLY A 120 20.66 25.96 -7.72
N GLU A 121 21.99 25.97 -7.79
CA GLU A 121 22.79 27.18 -7.91
C GLU A 121 22.41 27.93 -9.19
N ASN A 122 22.44 29.28 -9.13
CA ASN A 122 22.11 30.17 -10.25
C ASN A 122 20.73 29.89 -10.91
N CYS A 123 19.85 29.17 -10.20
CA CYS A 123 18.46 28.96 -10.59
C CYS A 123 17.55 29.65 -9.60
N ARG A 124 16.49 30.30 -10.10
CA ARG A 124 15.41 30.82 -9.24
C ARG A 124 14.04 30.60 -9.86
N LYS A 125 13.05 30.32 -9.01
CA LYS A 125 11.65 30.18 -9.44
C LYS A 125 10.97 31.56 -9.47
N VAL A 126 10.54 32.01 -10.64
CA VAL A 126 9.86 33.31 -10.83
C VAL A 126 8.58 33.08 -11.61
N ASN A 127 7.43 33.44 -11.03
CA ASN A 127 6.10 33.32 -11.67
C ASN A 127 5.82 31.90 -12.23
N GLY A 128 6.23 30.86 -11.50
CA GLY A 128 6.05 29.46 -11.90
C GLY A 128 7.03 28.95 -12.96
N LYS A 129 8.02 29.75 -13.36
CA LYS A 129 9.09 29.38 -14.30
C LYS A 129 10.41 29.22 -13.57
N PHE A 130 11.26 28.34 -14.06
CA PHE A 130 12.66 28.21 -13.62
C PHE A 130 13.50 29.18 -14.45
N LEU A 131 13.97 30.26 -13.82
CA LEU A 131 14.92 31.16 -14.44
C LEU A 131 16.31 30.59 -14.20
N VAL A 132 16.99 30.30 -15.31
CA VAL A 132 18.35 29.74 -15.33
C VAL A 132 19.29 30.82 -15.90
N ASP A 133 20.30 31.19 -15.11
CA ASP A 133 21.44 32.02 -15.53
C ASP A 133 22.75 31.20 -15.50
N ASP A 134 23.85 31.74 -16.02
CA ASP A 134 25.14 31.06 -16.19
C ASP A 134 25.48 29.98 -15.14
N GLU A 135 25.92 28.80 -15.60
CA GLU A 135 26.32 27.66 -14.77
C GLU A 135 25.24 27.20 -13.76
N SER A 136 23.97 27.35 -14.11
CA SER A 136 22.85 26.93 -13.26
C SER A 136 22.50 25.46 -13.41
N TYR A 137 21.77 24.94 -12.42
CA TYR A 137 21.18 23.61 -12.51
C TYR A 137 19.78 23.52 -11.93
N ILE A 138 19.03 22.54 -12.41
CA ILE A 138 17.74 22.10 -11.86
C ILE A 138 17.92 20.71 -11.27
N GLU A 139 17.42 20.49 -10.05
CA GLU A 139 17.36 19.16 -9.43
C GLU A 139 15.94 18.62 -9.47
N ILE A 140 15.80 17.34 -9.75
CA ILE A 140 14.55 16.59 -9.71
C ILE A 140 14.71 15.52 -8.64
N GLU A 141 13.90 15.62 -7.59
CA GLU A 141 13.89 14.63 -6.52
C GLU A 141 13.03 13.43 -6.92
N LEU A 142 13.67 12.27 -6.92
CA LEU A 142 13.09 10.98 -7.28
C LEU A 142 12.89 10.15 -6.02
N TYR A 143 11.72 9.54 -5.90
CA TYR A 143 11.41 8.61 -4.83
C TYR A 143 10.97 7.26 -5.41
N ASN A 144 11.69 6.19 -5.05
CA ASN A 144 11.25 4.83 -5.36
C ASN A 144 10.23 4.38 -4.31
N LYS A 145 8.94 4.37 -4.68
CA LYS A 145 7.88 3.78 -3.84
C LYS A 145 7.86 2.25 -3.91
N GLY A 146 8.41 1.70 -4.99
CA GLY A 146 8.50 0.26 -5.18
C GLY A 146 9.41 -0.40 -4.15
N GLU A 147 9.18 -1.69 -3.98
CA GLU A 147 9.97 -2.54 -3.08
C GLU A 147 11.20 -3.11 -3.77
N GLU A 148 11.21 -3.19 -5.10
CA GLU A 148 12.39 -3.61 -5.86
C GLU A 148 13.19 -2.40 -6.36
N GLY A 149 14.51 -2.60 -6.48
CA GLY A 149 15.40 -1.63 -7.12
C GLY A 149 15.41 -1.72 -8.65
N SER A 150 15.54 -0.58 -9.34
CA SER A 150 15.63 -0.55 -10.81
C SER A 150 17.08 -0.50 -11.28
N LYS A 151 17.46 -1.37 -12.22
CA LYS A 151 18.85 -1.59 -12.65
C LYS A 151 19.42 -0.50 -13.57
N VAL A 152 18.60 0.12 -14.42
CA VAL A 152 19.04 1.19 -15.33
C VAL A 152 17.89 2.15 -15.50
N ILE A 153 18.16 3.42 -15.22
CA ILE A 153 17.26 4.53 -15.49
C ILE A 153 17.98 5.48 -16.42
N THR A 154 17.31 5.84 -17.51
CA THR A 154 17.80 6.81 -18.49
C THR A 154 16.96 8.07 -18.38
N GLY A 155 17.64 9.22 -18.34
CA GLY A 155 17.01 10.53 -18.48
C GLY A 155 16.97 10.96 -19.94
N LYS A 156 15.90 11.65 -20.33
CA LYS A 156 15.82 12.42 -21.56
C LYS A 156 15.24 13.78 -21.23
N PHE A 157 15.84 14.82 -21.79
CA PHE A 157 15.39 16.19 -21.62
C PHE A 157 15.08 16.81 -22.98
N ASP A 158 13.87 17.32 -23.15
CA ASP A 158 13.41 18.00 -24.35
C ASP A 158 12.81 19.35 -23.96
N CYS A 159 13.11 20.42 -24.68
CA CYS A 159 12.41 21.70 -24.53
C CYS A 159 11.84 22.18 -25.86
N GLU A 160 10.69 22.83 -25.82
CA GLU A 160 10.07 23.47 -26.97
C GLU A 160 9.83 24.95 -26.68
N SER A 161 10.33 25.80 -27.57
CA SER A 161 10.04 27.25 -27.57
C SER A 161 9.07 27.57 -28.71
N GLU A 162 8.48 28.77 -28.70
CA GLU A 162 7.61 29.26 -29.78
C GLU A 162 8.26 29.17 -31.18
N PHE A 163 9.59 29.17 -31.24
CA PHE A 163 10.32 29.24 -32.50
C PHE A 163 10.88 27.88 -32.94
N ARG A 164 11.32 27.00 -32.02
CA ARG A 164 11.99 25.70 -32.30
C ARG A 164 12.06 24.76 -31.08
N SER A 165 12.40 23.48 -31.33
CA SER A 165 12.68 22.45 -30.33
C SER A 165 14.18 22.31 -29.99
N ILE A 166 14.52 22.21 -28.71
CA ILE A 166 15.82 21.86 -28.12
C ILE A 166 15.75 20.38 -27.72
N ARG A 167 16.58 19.51 -28.29
CA ARG A 167 16.35 18.05 -28.21
C ARG A 167 17.53 17.17 -27.81
N ILE A 168 18.77 17.66 -27.63
CA ILE A 168 19.90 16.73 -27.49
C ILE A 168 21.08 17.29 -26.67
N ASP A 169 21.68 16.40 -25.86
CA ASP A 169 23.07 16.47 -25.39
C ASP A 169 24.05 16.68 -26.57
N TYR A 170 25.10 17.45 -26.32
CA TYR A 170 26.28 17.67 -27.19
C TYR A 170 26.17 18.62 -28.40
N ASP A 171 24.99 18.93 -28.94
CA ASP A 171 24.84 19.96 -29.99
C ASP A 171 24.19 21.23 -29.41
N SER A 172 24.91 22.36 -29.45
CA SER A 172 24.37 23.63 -28.96
C SER A 172 23.22 24.11 -29.85
N ILE A 173 22.00 24.07 -29.32
CA ILE A 173 20.81 24.61 -29.98
C ILE A 173 20.48 25.93 -29.27
N PHE A 174 20.63 27.06 -29.96
CA PHE A 174 20.61 28.43 -29.38
C PHE A 174 21.71 28.69 -28.34
N GLY A 175 22.82 27.96 -28.41
CA GLY A 175 23.91 28.15 -27.48
C GLY A 175 23.64 27.64 -26.06
N VAL A 176 22.56 26.87 -25.89
CA VAL A 176 22.32 26.11 -24.66
C VAL A 176 22.92 24.72 -24.85
N LYS A 177 23.85 24.36 -23.97
CA LYS A 177 24.29 23.00 -23.73
C LYS A 177 23.78 22.58 -22.36
N PHE A 178 23.48 21.29 -22.19
CA PHE A 178 23.16 20.76 -20.88
C PHE A 178 23.84 19.40 -20.70
N ASP A 179 24.03 19.03 -19.44
CA ASP A 179 24.52 17.72 -19.04
C ASP A 179 23.63 17.20 -17.91
N ASP A 180 23.19 15.95 -18.00
CA ASP A 180 22.43 15.30 -16.95
C ASP A 180 23.29 14.34 -16.10
N HIS A 181 23.01 14.29 -14.81
CA HIS A 181 23.65 13.31 -13.93
C HIS A 181 22.75 12.87 -12.79
N PHE A 182 23.02 11.66 -12.31
CA PHE A 182 22.39 11.14 -11.11
C PHE A 182 23.42 11.10 -9.99
N ASP A 183 23.15 11.79 -8.87
CA ASP A 183 24.04 11.83 -7.69
C ASP A 183 25.55 12.02 -8.00
N ASN A 184 25.86 12.89 -8.96
CA ASN A 184 27.20 13.22 -9.45
C ASN A 184 27.95 12.08 -10.18
N VAL A 185 27.24 11.04 -10.63
CA VAL A 185 27.76 9.99 -11.51
C VAL A 185 27.13 10.17 -12.91
N GLN A 186 27.97 10.32 -13.94
CA GLN A 186 27.50 10.54 -15.32
C GLN A 186 26.67 9.35 -15.86
N GLU A 187 25.61 9.72 -16.59
CA GLU A 187 24.77 8.97 -17.54
C GLU A 187 23.89 7.81 -17.04
N LYS A 188 24.19 7.08 -15.96
CA LYS A 188 23.35 5.93 -15.53
C LYS A 188 23.35 5.67 -14.03
N ILE A 189 22.18 5.64 -13.41
CA ILE A 189 22.01 4.91 -12.14
C ILE A 189 22.08 3.42 -12.44
N ARG A 190 23.06 2.72 -11.84
CA ARG A 190 23.16 1.25 -11.89
C ARG A 190 22.15 0.54 -10.97
N SER A 191 21.61 1.24 -9.98
CA SER A 191 20.48 0.76 -9.18
C SER A 191 19.88 1.90 -8.35
N LEU A 192 18.57 2.15 -8.45
CA LEU A 192 17.87 2.81 -7.33
C LEU A 192 17.66 1.74 -6.26
N ALA A 193 18.04 2.03 -5.01
CA ALA A 193 17.74 1.12 -3.92
C ALA A 193 16.22 1.12 -3.62
N GLU A 194 15.77 0.07 -2.95
CA GLU A 194 14.41 -0.06 -2.45
C GLU A 194 14.08 1.10 -1.50
N LYS A 195 12.89 1.70 -1.62
CA LYS A 195 12.42 2.82 -0.77
C LYS A 195 13.47 3.94 -0.56
N SER A 196 14.13 4.35 -1.64
CA SER A 196 15.21 5.35 -1.60
C SER A 196 14.86 6.68 -2.29
N LYS A 197 15.50 7.75 -1.81
CA LYS A 197 15.49 9.08 -2.44
C LYS A 197 16.77 9.29 -3.23
N ASN A 198 16.66 9.77 -4.47
CA ASN A 198 17.79 10.07 -5.33
C ASN A 198 17.56 11.40 -6.05
N ARG A 199 18.64 12.01 -6.57
CA ARG A 199 18.55 13.28 -7.29
C ARG A 199 19.03 13.14 -8.73
N TYR A 200 18.20 13.62 -9.64
CA TYR A 200 18.55 13.81 -11.03
C TYR A 200 18.81 15.30 -11.27
N ARG A 201 20.02 15.64 -11.70
CA ARG A 201 20.43 17.04 -11.92
C ARG A 201 20.60 17.30 -13.41
N LEU A 202 20.09 18.44 -13.85
CA LEU A 202 20.29 19.01 -15.17
C LEU A 202 21.16 20.27 -15.01
N ASN A 203 22.38 20.25 -15.52
CA ASN A 203 23.26 21.44 -15.54
C ASN A 203 23.14 22.13 -16.89
N PHE A 204 23.18 23.46 -16.89
CA PHE A 204 23.06 24.27 -18.10
C PHE A 204 24.33 25.09 -18.32
N ASP A 205 24.90 24.96 -19.51
CA ASP A 205 25.92 25.87 -20.05
C ASP A 205 25.24 26.79 -21.07
N LEU A 206 25.12 28.06 -20.68
CA LEU A 206 24.46 29.12 -21.45
C LEU A 206 25.48 30.06 -22.11
N SER A 207 26.77 29.71 -22.15
CA SER A 207 27.84 30.60 -22.62
C SER A 207 27.70 31.06 -24.08
N GLU A 208 26.91 30.35 -24.88
CA GLU A 208 26.67 30.65 -26.30
C GLU A 208 25.28 31.29 -26.55
N ILE A 209 24.47 31.53 -25.51
CA ILE A 209 23.13 32.12 -25.67
C ILE A 209 23.22 33.60 -26.04
N GLU A 210 22.54 34.00 -27.11
CA GLU A 210 22.58 35.41 -27.56
C GLU A 210 21.41 36.26 -27.04
N LYS A 211 20.31 35.62 -26.62
CA LYS A 211 19.06 36.30 -26.21
C LYS A 211 18.28 35.46 -25.22
N ASP A 212 17.61 36.13 -24.30
CA ASP A 212 16.64 35.52 -23.40
C ASP A 212 15.49 34.88 -24.18
N PHE A 213 15.07 33.68 -23.76
CA PHE A 213 13.89 33.03 -24.32
C PHE A 213 13.23 32.08 -23.31
N GLU A 214 11.95 31.81 -23.53
CA GLU A 214 11.17 30.85 -22.75
C GLU A 214 10.99 29.54 -23.51
N ALA A 215 11.00 28.44 -22.77
CA ALA A 215 10.69 27.12 -23.31
C ALA A 215 9.85 26.29 -22.34
N ASP A 216 8.96 25.48 -22.90
CA ASP A 216 8.26 24.40 -22.23
C ASP A 216 9.14 23.15 -22.28
N CYS A 217 9.69 22.76 -21.15
CA CYS A 217 10.62 21.65 -21.01
C CYS A 217 9.94 20.41 -20.42
N VAL A 218 10.43 19.25 -20.82
CA VAL A 218 9.98 17.93 -20.40
C VAL A 218 11.19 17.08 -20.06
N VAL A 219 11.17 16.49 -18.86
CA VAL A 219 12.07 15.40 -18.47
C VAL A 219 11.30 14.10 -18.54
N ILE A 220 11.87 13.12 -19.23
CA ILE A 220 11.38 11.75 -19.32
C ILE A 220 12.41 10.85 -18.65
N LEU A 221 11.99 10.18 -17.58
CA LEU A 221 12.79 9.18 -16.87
C LEU A 221 12.24 7.82 -17.24
N ASP A 222 13.08 6.99 -17.86
CA ASP A 222 12.66 5.71 -18.42
C ASP A 222 13.50 4.54 -17.90
N SER A 223 12.86 3.39 -17.78
CA SER A 223 13.50 2.11 -17.44
C SER A 223 12.75 0.95 -18.10
N SER A 224 13.18 -0.29 -17.87
CA SER A 224 12.47 -1.46 -18.38
C SER A 224 11.08 -1.69 -17.77
N VAL A 225 10.73 -1.00 -16.67
CA VAL A 225 9.50 -1.26 -15.90
C VAL A 225 8.63 -0.02 -15.62
N PHE A 226 9.15 1.18 -15.86
CA PHE A 226 8.40 2.42 -15.67
C PHE A 226 8.87 3.50 -16.65
N THR A 227 7.96 4.44 -16.96
CA THR A 227 8.25 5.70 -17.62
C THR A 227 7.56 6.82 -16.85
N GLU A 228 8.32 7.83 -16.41
CA GLU A 228 7.80 8.98 -15.67
C GLU A 228 8.14 10.26 -16.42
N THR A 229 7.16 11.15 -16.57
CA THR A 229 7.29 12.38 -17.36
C THR A 229 6.94 13.60 -16.53
N ARG A 230 7.80 14.62 -16.56
CA ARG A 230 7.57 15.89 -15.87
C ARG A 230 7.84 17.08 -16.76
N SER A 231 6.86 17.98 -16.80
CA SER A 231 6.92 19.20 -17.58
C SER A 231 7.10 20.42 -16.68
N PHE A 232 7.93 21.36 -17.10
CA PHE A 232 8.15 22.64 -16.43
C PHE A 232 8.58 23.71 -17.42
N LYS A 233 8.30 24.98 -17.10
CA LYS A 233 8.71 26.13 -17.93
C LYS A 233 10.07 26.63 -17.50
N VAL A 234 10.95 26.86 -18.44
CA VAL A 234 12.29 27.42 -18.22
C VAL A 234 12.41 28.76 -18.95
N LEU A 235 12.96 29.76 -18.27
CA LEU A 235 13.37 31.03 -18.84
C LEU A 235 14.90 31.04 -18.88
N PHE A 236 15.45 30.85 -20.08
CA PHE A 236 16.88 30.92 -20.32
C PHE A 236 17.28 32.37 -20.45
N LYS A 237 18.30 32.78 -19.68
CA LYS A 237 18.74 34.17 -19.62
C LYS A 237 20.18 34.29 -20.15
N SER A 238 20.39 35.27 -21.02
CA SER A 238 21.71 35.73 -21.50
C SER A 238 22.42 36.67 -20.52
#